data_AF-A0A242M5P6-F1
#
_entry.id   AF-A0A242M5P6-F1
#
_cell.length_a   1.000
_cell.length_b   1.000
_cell.length_c   1.000
_cell.angle_alpha   90.00
_cell.angle_beta   90.00
_cell.angle_gamma   90.00
#
_symmetry.space_group_name_H-M   'P 1'
#
loop_
_entity.id
_entity.type
_entity.pdbx_description
1 polymer ?
#
loop_
_entity_poly.entity_id
_entity_poly.type
_entity_poly.pdbx_seq_one_letter_code
_entity_poly.pdbx_strand_id
1 'polypeptide(L)'
;MEILDRAVDKAGNTVDFLLRAHGDKAAARRYFEKAIDHNGEPGTITVAKSGANLAALEALNAERSTPIKVRQNKYLNNVVKQDHRAIKRIIKPMMGFKDFRCARIILSGIETMQ
;
A
#
# COMPACT_ATOMS: atom_id res chain seq x y z
N MET A 1 15.90 5.18 -0.48
CA MET A 1 15.05 4.24 -1.21
C MET A 1 13.61 4.51 -0.79
N GLU A 2 12.79 5.04 -1.68
CA GLU A 2 11.40 5.38 -1.39
C GLU A 2 10.52 4.14 -1.55
N ILE A 3 9.51 3.98 -0.70
CA ILE A 3 8.60 2.84 -0.70
C ILE A 3 7.20 3.37 -0.96
N LEU A 4 6.56 2.87 -2.01
CA LEU A 4 5.16 3.14 -2.32
C LEU A 4 4.33 1.92 -1.91
N ASP A 5 3.46 2.10 -0.93
CA ASP A 5 2.43 1.12 -0.60
C ASP A 5 1.13 1.50 -1.30
N ARG A 6 0.46 0.47 -1.82
CA ARG A 6 -0.84 0.61 -2.47
C ARG A 6 -1.78 -0.47 -1.98
N ALA A 7 -3.02 -0.08 -1.78
CA ALA A 7 -4.14 -0.94 -1.48
C ALA A 7 -5.05 -0.90 -2.69
N VAL A 8 -5.45 -2.08 -3.15
CA VAL A 8 -6.35 -2.24 -4.29
C VAL A 8 -7.49 -3.17 -3.88
N ASP A 9 -8.67 -2.91 -4.43
CA ASP A 9 -9.82 -3.78 -4.24
C ASP A 9 -9.70 -5.06 -5.09
N LYS A 10 -10.74 -5.89 -5.07
CA LYS A 10 -10.79 -7.13 -5.86
C LYS A 10 -10.92 -6.89 -7.37
N ALA A 11 -11.47 -5.75 -7.78
CA ALA A 11 -11.60 -5.35 -9.18
C ALA A 11 -10.28 -4.74 -9.72
N GLY A 12 -9.33 -4.44 -8.83
CA GLY A 12 -8.05 -3.83 -9.17
C GLY A 12 -8.06 -2.31 -9.11
N ASN A 13 -9.11 -1.70 -8.55
CA ASN A 13 -9.18 -0.26 -8.35
C ASN A 13 -8.35 0.13 -7.12
N THR A 14 -7.64 1.25 -7.20
CA THR A 14 -6.89 1.81 -6.07
C THR A 14 -7.84 2.23 -4.96
N VAL A 15 -7.56 1.80 -3.74
CA VAL A 15 -8.29 2.12 -2.52
C VAL A 15 -7.55 3.18 -1.71
N ASP A 16 -6.24 2.99 -1.53
CA ASP A 16 -5.38 3.99 -0.89
C ASP A 16 -3.93 3.79 -1.35
N PHE A 17 -3.11 4.81 -1.16
CA PHE A 17 -1.69 4.79 -1.43
C PHE A 17 -0.92 5.62 -0.40
N LEU A 18 0.32 5.23 -0.14
CA LEU A 18 1.22 5.98 0.71
C LEU A 18 2.66 5.88 0.24
N LEU A 19 3.28 7.05 0.02
CA LEU A 19 4.71 7.16 -0.17
C LEU A 19 5.40 7.29 1.19
N ARG A 20 6.36 6.40 1.46
CA ARG A 20 7.17 6.35 2.68
C ARG A 20 8.66 6.45 2.37
N ALA A 21 9.40 7.07 3.29
CA ALA A 21 10.86 7.09 3.24
C ALA A 21 11.49 5.77 3.72
N HIS A 22 10.81 5.04 4.62
CA HIS A 22 11.32 3.81 5.25
C HIS A 22 10.24 2.74 5.36
N GLY A 23 10.69 1.47 5.32
CA GLY A 23 9.85 0.28 5.26
C GLY A 23 9.67 -0.40 6.62
N ASP A 24 9.64 0.38 7.70
CA ASP A 24 9.50 -0.16 9.05
C ASP A 24 8.04 -0.55 9.39
N LYS A 25 7.90 -1.28 10.49
CA LYS A 25 6.61 -1.76 11.02
C LYS A 25 5.68 -0.60 11.39
N ALA A 26 6.21 0.47 11.99
CA ALA A 26 5.39 1.59 12.46
C ALA A 26 4.75 2.33 11.28
N ALA A 27 5.51 2.56 10.22
CA ALA A 27 5.04 3.21 9.02
C ALA A 27 4.06 2.30 8.24
N ALA A 28 4.24 0.97 8.27
CA ALA A 28 3.29 0.03 7.69
C ALA A 28 1.97 0.00 8.48
N ARG A 29 2.04 0.04 9.82
CA ARG A 29 0.87 0.11 10.69
C ARG A 29 0.07 1.40 10.42
N ARG A 30 0.74 2.55 10.39
CA ARG A 30 0.12 3.84 10.09
C ARG A 30 -0.58 3.85 8.72
N TYR A 31 0.01 3.17 7.74
CA TYR A 31 -0.62 3.00 6.44
C TYR A 31 -1.95 2.23 6.53
N PHE A 32 -1.95 1.07 7.21
CA PHE A 32 -3.17 0.28 7.37
C PHE A 32 -4.24 1.01 8.17
N GLU A 33 -3.87 1.70 9.26
CA GLU A 33 -4.82 2.50 10.05
C GLU A 33 -5.48 3.58 9.19
N LYS A 34 -4.69 4.35 8.45
CA LYS A 34 -5.19 5.39 7.55
C LYS A 34 -6.11 4.81 6.47
N ALA A 35 -5.70 3.72 5.83
CA ALA A 35 -6.48 3.09 4.77
C ALA A 35 -7.82 2.55 5.29
N ILE A 36 -7.83 1.99 6.50
CA ILE A 36 -9.06 1.49 7.15
C ILE A 36 -9.96 2.65 7.58
N ASP A 37 -9.40 3.73 8.13
CA ASP A 37 -10.14 4.92 8.54
C ASP A 37 -10.86 5.58 7.34
N HIS A 38 -10.18 5.69 6.21
CA HIS A 38 -10.74 6.29 5.00
C HIS A 38 -11.74 5.41 4.24
N ASN A 39 -11.55 4.08 4.25
CA ASN A 39 -12.29 3.17 3.36
C ASN A 39 -13.20 2.17 4.08
N GLY A 40 -13.21 2.20 5.41
CA GLY A 40 -13.92 1.24 6.24
C GLY A 40 -13.14 -0.05 6.50
N GLU A 41 -13.68 -0.87 7.41
CA GLU A 41 -13.00 -2.07 7.88
C GLU A 41 -13.15 -3.25 6.89
N PRO A 42 -12.03 -3.79 6.35
CA PRO A 42 -12.09 -4.90 5.43
C PRO A 42 -12.23 -6.23 6.17
N GLY A 43 -13.09 -7.13 5.67
CA GLY A 43 -13.18 -8.49 6.21
C GLY A 43 -11.93 -9.35 5.94
N THR A 44 -11.11 -9.02 4.94
CA THR A 44 -9.87 -9.76 4.63
C THR A 44 -8.85 -8.85 3.94
N ILE A 45 -7.62 -8.84 4.44
CA ILE A 45 -6.49 -8.16 3.80
C ILE A 45 -5.54 -9.21 3.21
N THR A 46 -5.16 -8.99 1.95
CA THR A 46 -4.13 -9.78 1.27
C THR A 46 -2.85 -8.98 1.21
N VAL A 47 -1.77 -9.47 1.82
CA VAL A 47 -0.47 -8.78 1.81
C VAL A 47 0.60 -9.57 1.08
N ALA A 48 1.58 -8.82 0.56
CA ALA A 48 2.85 -9.39 0.15
C ALA A 48 3.58 -10.05 1.32
N LYS A 49 4.49 -10.97 1.01
CA LYS A 49 5.42 -11.54 1.98
C LYS A 49 6.45 -10.47 2.39
N SER A 50 6.05 -9.55 3.26
CA SER A 50 6.95 -8.64 3.96
C SER A 50 6.75 -8.78 5.46
N GLY A 51 7.85 -8.90 6.20
CA GLY A 51 7.80 -9.04 7.66
C GLY A 51 7.17 -7.82 8.33
N ALA A 52 7.44 -6.61 7.82
CA ALA A 52 6.89 -5.37 8.35
C ALA A 52 5.36 -5.30 8.21
N ASN A 53 4.78 -5.70 7.07
CA ASN A 53 3.33 -5.64 6.89
C ASN A 53 2.60 -6.67 7.74
N LEU A 54 3.17 -7.88 7.85
CA LEU A 54 2.61 -8.93 8.70
C LEU A 54 2.63 -8.49 10.17
N ALA A 55 3.79 -8.05 10.67
CA ALA A 55 3.93 -7.59 12.05
C ALA A 55 3.06 -6.35 12.35
N ALA A 56 2.84 -5.48 11.37
CA ALA A 56 1.94 -4.33 11.50
C ALA A 56 0.48 -4.77 11.62
N LEU A 57 0.02 -5.70 10.78
CA LEU A 57 -1.35 -6.22 10.83
C LEU A 57 -1.62 -7.07 12.07
N GLU A 58 -0.63 -7.84 12.54
CA GLU A 58 -0.72 -8.57 13.81
C GLU A 58 -0.88 -7.61 15.00
N ALA A 59 -0.07 -6.54 15.04
CA ALA A 59 -0.20 -5.52 16.09
C ALA A 59 -1.56 -4.81 16.02
N LEU A 60 -2.04 -4.51 14.81
CA LEU A 60 -3.32 -3.86 14.60
C LEU A 60 -4.50 -4.76 14.98
N ASN A 61 -4.42 -6.07 14.76
CA ASN A 61 -5.42 -7.03 15.18
C ASN A 61 -5.41 -7.29 16.70
N ALA A 62 -4.26 -7.17 17.37
CA ALA A 62 -4.17 -7.34 18.81
C ALA A 62 -4.99 -6.30 19.60
N GLU A 63 -5.28 -5.16 18.99
CA GLU A 63 -6.07 -4.06 19.58
C GLU A 63 -7.55 -4.09 19.15
N ARG A 64 -7.96 -5.07 18.34
CA ARG A 64 -9.33 -5.16 17.80
C ARG A 64 -10.16 -6.25 18.47
N SER A 65 -11.44 -5.97 18.67
CA SER A 65 -12.42 -6.96 19.13
C SER A 65 -12.72 -8.00 18.05
N THR A 66 -12.82 -7.57 16.79
CA THR A 66 -13.02 -8.44 15.63
C THR A 66 -11.75 -8.40 14.77
N PRO A 67 -10.96 -9.48 14.71
CA PRO A 67 -9.71 -9.47 13.96
C PRO A 67 -9.96 -9.51 12.44
N ILE A 68 -9.19 -8.71 11.70
CA ILE A 68 -9.17 -8.75 10.24
C ILE A 68 -8.45 -10.02 9.79
N LYS A 69 -9.06 -10.77 8.87
CA LYS A 69 -8.42 -11.95 8.29
C LYS A 69 -7.23 -11.55 7.42
N VAL A 70 -6.02 -11.85 7.88
CA VAL A 70 -4.78 -11.62 7.10
C VAL A 70 -4.44 -12.87 6.31
N ARG A 71 -4.16 -12.72 5.01
CA ARG A 71 -3.64 -13.81 4.18
C ARG A 71 -2.47 -13.38 3.33
N GLN A 72 -1.55 -14.30 3.10
CA GLN A 72 -0.49 -14.16 2.09
C GLN A 72 -0.81 -15.09 0.93
N ASN A 73 -1.16 -14.53 -0.23
CA ASN A 73 -1.45 -15.30 -1.43
C ASN A 73 -0.68 -14.74 -2.62
N LYS A 74 0.23 -15.54 -3.19
CA LYS A 74 1.10 -15.14 -4.31
C LYS A 74 0.31 -14.68 -5.54
N TYR A 75 -0.80 -15.34 -5.85
CA TYR A 75 -1.61 -15.07 -7.04
C TYR A 75 -2.43 -13.81 -6.90
N LEU A 76 -3.07 -13.61 -5.74
CA LEU A 76 -3.85 -12.39 -5.48
C LEU A 76 -2.95 -11.15 -5.38
N ASN A 77 -1.70 -11.33 -4.99
CA ASN A 77 -0.70 -10.29 -5.06
C ASN A 77 -0.36 -9.84 -6.50
N ASN A 78 -0.79 -10.57 -7.53
CA ASN A 78 -0.55 -10.15 -8.91
C ASN A 78 -1.33 -8.88 -9.26
N VAL A 79 -2.50 -8.65 -8.63
CA VAL A 79 -3.30 -7.43 -8.85
C VAL A 79 -2.52 -6.20 -8.38
N VAL A 80 -2.07 -6.20 -7.13
CA VAL A 80 -1.20 -5.12 -6.57
C VAL A 80 0.09 -4.97 -7.39
N LYS A 81 0.70 -6.07 -7.84
CA LYS A 81 1.91 -6.02 -8.69
C LYS A 81 1.62 -5.43 -10.08
N GLN A 82 0.45 -5.66 -10.65
CA GLN A 82 0.05 -5.11 -11.94
C GLN A 82 -0.20 -3.61 -11.83
N ASP A 83 -0.91 -3.21 -10.78
CA ASP A 83 -1.16 -1.84 -10.42
C ASP A 83 0.16 -1.05 -10.19
N HIS A 84 1.09 -1.61 -9.40
CA HIS A 84 2.45 -1.06 -9.27
C HIS A 84 3.21 -0.97 -10.61
N ARG A 85 2.97 -1.88 -11.56
CA ARG A 85 3.62 -1.83 -12.88
C ARG A 85 3.11 -0.66 -13.72
N ALA A 86 1.84 -0.28 -13.59
CA ALA A 86 1.29 0.88 -14.29
C ALA A 86 2.01 2.17 -13.85
N ILE A 87 2.14 2.38 -12.55
CA ILE A 87 2.85 3.52 -11.97
C ILE A 87 4.33 3.53 -12.36
N LYS A 88 5.00 2.38 -12.26
CA LYS A 88 6.41 2.27 -12.67
C LYS A 88 6.62 2.58 -14.15
N ARG A 89 5.64 2.29 -15.02
CA ARG A 89 5.72 2.63 -16.45
C ARG A 89 5.71 4.14 -16.67
N ILE A 90 4.95 4.89 -15.89
CA ILE A 90 4.89 6.36 -15.95
C ILE A 90 6.19 6.98 -15.41
N ILE A 91 6.70 6.45 -14.29
CA ILE A 91 7.87 7.01 -13.60
C ILE A 91 9.20 6.67 -14.30
N LYS A 92 9.31 5.49 -14.92
CA LYS A 92 10.59 5.00 -15.48
C LYS A 92 11.22 5.95 -16.52
N PRO A 93 10.47 6.57 -17.46
CA PRO A 93 11.01 7.58 -18.38
C PRO A 93 11.51 8.87 -17.68
N MET A 94 11.03 9.17 -16.47
CA MET A 94 11.43 10.36 -15.70
C MET A 94 12.78 10.17 -14.98
N MET A 95 13.41 8.99 -15.11
CA MET A 95 14.62 8.60 -14.38
C MET A 95 14.48 8.62 -12.85
N GLY A 96 13.25 8.39 -12.35
CA GLY A 96 12.94 8.42 -10.93
C GLY A 96 12.77 9.85 -10.38
N PHE A 97 12.62 9.96 -9.06
CA PHE A 97 12.39 11.23 -8.39
C PHE A 97 13.69 11.80 -7.82
N LYS A 98 13.88 13.11 -7.95
CA LYS A 98 15.05 13.83 -7.40
C LYS A 98 14.90 14.19 -5.93
N ASP A 99 13.67 14.39 -5.46
CA ASP A 99 13.34 14.78 -4.08
C ASP A 99 12.02 14.11 -3.67
N PHE A 100 11.89 13.80 -2.39
CA PHE A 100 10.71 13.16 -1.79
C PHE A 100 9.45 14.01 -1.95
N ARG A 101 9.58 15.34 -1.88
CA ARG A 101 8.45 16.25 -2.11
C ARG A 101 7.96 16.16 -3.55
N CYS A 102 8.87 16.10 -4.52
CA CYS A 102 8.52 15.92 -5.93
C CYS A 102 7.87 14.56 -6.17
N ALA A 103 8.42 13.50 -5.58
CA ALA A 103 7.83 12.15 -5.64
C ALA A 103 6.38 12.17 -5.14
N ARG A 104 6.14 12.79 -3.99
CA ARG A 104 4.80 12.90 -3.39
C ARG A 104 3.82 13.65 -4.31
N ILE A 105 4.22 14.82 -4.85
CA ILE A 105 3.36 15.63 -5.72
C ILE A 105 3.01 14.87 -7.01
N ILE A 106 4.02 14.30 -7.67
CA ILE A 106 3.82 13.60 -8.95
C ILE A 106 2.96 12.35 -8.74
N LEU A 107 3.25 11.55 -7.70
CA LEU A 107 2.44 10.38 -7.39
C LEU A 107 1.00 10.77 -7.09
N SER A 108 0.76 11.78 -6.24
CA SER A 108 -0.61 12.28 -5.99
C SER A 108 -1.33 12.72 -7.27
N GLY A 109 -0.61 13.37 -8.20
CA GLY A 109 -1.17 13.74 -9.50
C GLY A 109 -1.57 12.52 -10.35
N ILE A 110 -0.72 11.50 -10.43
CA ILE A 110 -1.00 10.26 -11.16
C ILE A 110 -2.24 9.56 -10.57
N GLU A 111 -2.33 9.49 -9.24
CA GLU A 111 -3.42 8.81 -8.52
C GLU A 111 -4.76 9.52 -8.70
N THR A 112 -4.76 10.84 -8.89
CA THR A 112 -5.98 11.63 -9.15
C THR A 112 -6.54 11.39 -10.56
N MET A 113 -5.72 10.88 -11.49
CA MET A 113 -6.09 10.63 -12.88
C MET A 113 -6.50 9.17 -13.15
N GLN A 114 -6.47 8.30 -12.14
CA GLN A 114 -6.75 6.86 -12.26
C GLN A 114 -8.23 6.51 -12.22
#